data_AF-A0A941EJA8-F1
#
_entry.id   AF-A0A941EJA8-F1
#
_cell.length_a   1.000
_cell.length_b   1.000
_cell.length_c   1.000
_cell.angle_alpha   90.00
_cell.angle_beta   90.00
_cell.angle_gamma   90.00
#
_symmetry.space_group_name_H-M   'P 1'
#
loop_
_entity.id
_entity.type
_entity.pdbx_description
1 polymer ?
#
loop_
_entity_poly.entity_id
_entity_poly.type
_entity_poly.pdbx_seq_one_letter_code
_entity_poly.pdbx_strand_id
1 'polypeptide(L)'
;MTQELPDSGTAGDEGYCEVLQGAEGPVYFLHQGLLFIVHDLLGRWAEIGEVHWLVSASVGRFGEPAVYRLRCVLPEPDNGPAAWTVRRAAPGQF
;
A
#
# COMPACT_ATOMS: atom_id res chain seq x y z
N MET A 1 19.11 4.05 23.87
CA MET A 1 19.32 3.82 22.42
C MET A 1 17.96 3.99 21.79
N THR A 2 17.66 5.19 21.31
CA THR A 2 16.34 5.54 20.78
C THR A 2 16.37 5.21 19.30
N GLN A 3 15.71 4.12 18.90
CA GLN A 3 15.60 3.75 17.50
C GLN A 3 14.64 4.73 16.85
N GLU A 4 15.19 5.68 16.09
CA GLU A 4 14.44 6.65 15.30
C GLU A 4 13.70 5.87 14.21
N LEU A 5 12.36 5.83 14.31
CA LEU A 5 11.52 5.25 13.27
C LEU A 5 11.80 6.03 11.96
N PRO A 6 12.04 5.36 10.83
CA PRO A 6 12.19 6.05 9.56
C PRO A 6 10.96 6.93 9.32
N ASP A 7 11.22 8.18 8.92
CA ASP A 7 10.21 9.18 8.58
C ASP A 7 9.19 8.52 7.65
N SER A 8 8.02 8.22 8.21
CA SER A 8 7.06 7.33 7.58
C SER A 8 6.39 8.08 6.45
N GLY A 9 7.04 8.08 5.28
CA GLY A 9 6.55 8.58 4.00
C GLY A 9 6.00 10.01 4.07
N THR A 10 6.83 10.97 3.66
CA THR A 10 6.36 12.29 3.26
C THR A 10 5.27 12.10 2.20
N ALA A 11 4.11 12.74 2.36
CA ALA A 11 3.02 12.62 1.39
C ALA A 11 3.54 12.96 -0.02
N GLY A 12 3.38 12.03 -0.97
CA GLY A 12 3.72 12.25 -2.37
C GLY A 12 4.78 11.33 -2.99
N ASP A 13 5.56 10.58 -2.21
CA ASP A 13 6.53 9.63 -2.78
C ASP A 13 5.82 8.32 -3.19
N GLU A 14 5.89 7.97 -4.48
CA GLU A 14 5.44 6.66 -4.97
C GLU A 14 6.62 5.69 -4.95
N GLY A 15 6.48 4.56 -4.29
CA GLY A 15 7.52 3.54 -4.24
C GLY A 15 6.98 2.13 -4.42
N TYR A 16 7.88 1.20 -4.73
CA TYR A 16 7.54 -0.20 -4.85
C TYR A 16 7.02 -0.75 -3.51
N CYS A 17 6.05 -1.64 -3.59
CA CYS A 17 5.59 -2.42 -2.45
C CYS A 17 5.25 -3.86 -2.85
N GLU A 18 5.21 -4.74 -1.85
CA GLU A 18 4.71 -6.10 -2.01
C GLU A 18 3.41 -6.24 -1.25
N VAL A 19 2.31 -6.55 -1.95
CA VAL A 19 1.01 -6.80 -1.32
C VAL A 19 0.93 -8.27 -0.92
N LEU A 20 0.74 -8.51 0.36
CA LEU A 20 0.58 -9.83 0.96
C LEU A 20 -0.89 -10.01 1.34
N GLN A 21 -1.59 -10.85 0.60
CA GLN A 21 -2.99 -11.18 0.89
C GLN A 21 -3.05 -12.57 1.53
N GLY A 22 -3.52 -12.65 2.78
CA GLY A 22 -3.81 -13.93 3.42
C GLY A 22 -5.01 -14.63 2.77
N ALA A 23 -5.04 -15.97 2.82
CA ALA A 23 -6.15 -16.76 2.25
C ALA A 23 -7.51 -16.43 2.88
N GLU A 24 -7.54 -16.12 4.17
CA GLU A 24 -8.72 -15.70 4.94
C GLU A 24 -8.31 -14.71 6.04
N GLY A 25 -7.70 -13.57 5.66
CA GLY A 25 -7.13 -12.66 6.64
C GLY A 25 -6.93 -11.22 6.16
N PRO A 26 -6.45 -10.35 7.05
CA PRO A 26 -6.13 -8.96 6.71
C PRO A 26 -5.11 -8.88 5.57
N VAL A 27 -5.25 -7.83 4.76
CA VAL A 27 -4.27 -7.49 3.71
C VAL A 27 -3.11 -6.74 4.36
N TYR A 28 -1.89 -7.03 3.92
CA TYR A 28 -0.71 -6.28 4.31
C TYR A 28 0.02 -5.78 3.06
N PHE A 29 0.84 -4.75 3.23
CA PHE A 29 1.85 -4.44 2.24
C PHE A 29 3.19 -4.08 2.89
N LEU A 30 4.27 -4.48 2.23
CA LEU A 30 5.64 -4.13 2.61
C LEU A 30 6.09 -2.94 1.79
N HIS A 31 6.53 -1.87 2.46
CA HIS A 31 7.08 -0.70 1.80
C HIS A 31 8.25 -0.15 2.60
N GLN A 32 9.40 0.07 1.93
CA GLN A 32 10.64 0.54 2.55
C GLN A 32 11.08 -0.28 3.80
N GLY A 33 10.83 -1.59 3.78
CA GLY A 33 11.16 -2.49 4.91
C GLY A 33 10.19 -2.43 6.09
N LEU A 34 9.09 -1.67 5.99
CA LEU A 34 8.04 -1.62 7.00
C LEU A 34 6.82 -2.44 6.56
N LEU A 35 6.22 -3.16 7.50
CA LEU A 35 4.96 -3.87 7.30
C LEU A 35 3.77 -2.99 7.68
N PHE A 36 2.93 -2.71 6.69
CA PHE A 36 1.68 -1.99 6.87
C PHE A 36 0.51 -2.96 6.95
N ILE A 37 -0.31 -2.78 7.98
CA ILE A 37 -1.57 -3.51 8.16
C ILE A 37 -2.67 -2.70 7.51
N VAL A 38 -3.36 -3.27 6.53
CA VAL A 38 -4.58 -2.66 5.96
C VAL A 38 -5.74 -2.92 6.91
N HIS A 39 -6.36 -1.85 7.38
CA HIS A 39 -7.55 -1.89 8.23
C HIS A 39 -8.82 -1.92 7.39
N ASP A 40 -8.87 -1.06 6.36
CA ASP A 40 -10.06 -0.87 5.54
C ASP A 40 -9.70 -0.70 4.06
N LEU A 41 -10.49 -1.32 3.18
CA LEU A 41 -10.51 -1.02 1.75
C LEU A 41 -11.56 0.05 1.49
N LEU A 42 -11.10 1.29 1.30
CA LEU A 42 -11.95 2.47 1.11
C LEU A 42 -12.50 2.56 -0.32
N GLY A 43 -11.78 1.98 -1.29
CA GLY A 43 -12.20 1.97 -2.69
C GLY A 43 -11.34 1.09 -3.56
N ARG A 44 -11.91 0.62 -4.67
CA ARG A 44 -11.21 -0.13 -5.70
C ARG A 44 -11.74 0.28 -7.08
N TRP A 45 -10.83 0.55 -8.00
CA TRP A 45 -11.14 0.78 -9.41
C TRP A 45 -10.11 0.10 -10.29
N ALA A 46 -10.48 -0.10 -11.56
CA ALA A 46 -9.62 -0.68 -12.57
C ALA A 46 -9.52 0.27 -13.76
N GLU A 47 -8.32 0.35 -14.32
CA GLU A 47 -8.02 1.03 -15.58
C GLU A 47 -7.46 -0.04 -16.54
N ILE A 48 -7.25 0.32 -17.81
CA ILE A 48 -6.75 -0.64 -18.79
C ILE A 48 -5.34 -1.09 -18.38
N GLY A 49 -5.21 -2.36 -17.95
CA GLY A 49 -3.94 -2.93 -17.50
C GLY A 49 -3.54 -2.61 -16.06
N GLU A 50 -4.37 -1.87 -15.30
CA GLU A 50 -4.04 -1.47 -13.93
C GLU A 50 -5.23 -1.66 -12.97
N VAL A 51 -4.94 -1.97 -11.71
CA VAL A 51 -5.92 -2.00 -10.62
C VAL A 51 -5.43 -1.13 -9.49
N HIS A 52 -6.32 -0.30 -8.96
CA HIS A 52 -5.99 0.63 -7.89
C HIS A 52 -6.86 0.38 -6.67
N TRP A 53 -6.22 0.33 -5.51
CA TRP A 53 -6.89 0.20 -4.21
C TRP A 53 -6.59 1.44 -3.39
N LEU A 54 -7.63 1.97 -2.76
CA LEU A 54 -7.51 2.98 -1.72
C LEU A 54 -7.72 2.32 -0.38
N VAL A 55 -6.72 2.37 0.50
CA VAL A 55 -6.71 1.64 1.77
C VAL A 55 -6.38 2.56 2.93
N SER A 56 -7.01 2.31 4.08
CA SER A 56 -6.54 2.79 5.38
C SER A 56 -5.54 1.79 5.92
N ALA A 57 -4.32 2.22 6.24
CA ALA A 57 -3.30 1.34 6.77
C ALA A 57 -2.39 2.04 7.79
N SER A 58 -1.74 1.26 8.66
CA SER A 58 -0.70 1.77 9.55
C SER A 58 0.45 0.79 9.72
N VAL A 59 1.60 1.30 10.16
CA VAL A 59 2.77 0.48 10.50
C VAL A 59 2.46 -0.30 11.78
N GLY A 60 2.34 -1.62 11.67
CA GLY A 60 1.91 -2.48 12.77
C GLY A 60 0.50 -2.16 13.29
N ARG A 61 0.15 -2.67 14.48
CA ARG A 61 -1.20 -2.50 15.07
C ARG A 61 -1.41 -1.17 15.81
N PHE A 62 -0.33 -0.42 16.03
CA PHE A 62 -0.33 0.76 16.92
C PHE A 62 0.05 2.06 16.21
N GLY A 63 0.45 2.01 14.94
CA GLY A 63 0.71 3.22 14.17
C GLY A 63 -0.57 4.00 13.86
N GLU A 64 -0.45 5.31 13.67
CA GLU A 64 -1.57 6.14 13.22
C GLU A 64 -2.01 5.71 11.81
N PRO A 65 -3.31 5.44 11.60
CA PRO A 65 -3.83 5.10 10.28
C PRO A 65 -3.69 6.28 9.32
N ALA A 66 -3.20 5.99 8.13
CA ALA A 66 -3.16 6.90 7.01
C ALA A 66 -3.73 6.24 5.77
N VAL A 67 -4.13 7.06 4.80
CA VAL A 67 -4.68 6.56 3.54
C VAL A 67 -3.57 6.38 2.51
N TYR A 68 -3.58 5.24 1.83
CA TYR A 68 -2.63 4.89 0.78
C TYR A 68 -3.37 4.49 -0.49
N ARG A 69 -2.80 4.88 -1.64
CA ARG A 69 -3.15 4.32 -2.93
C ARG A 69 -2.15 3.21 -3.26
N LEU A 70 -2.64 1.98 -3.40
CA LEU A 70 -1.91 0.87 -3.99
C LEU A 70 -2.27 0.80 -5.47
N ARG A 71 -1.28 0.71 -6.36
CA ARG A 71 -1.46 0.50 -7.79
C ARG A 71 -0.81 -0.81 -8.17
N CYS A 72 -1.55 -1.66 -8.85
CA CYS A 72 -1.09 -2.91 -9.42
C CYS A 72 -1.09 -2.79 -10.94
N VAL A 73 0.06 -3.01 -11.57
CA VAL A 73 0.12 -3.23 -13.01
C VAL A 73 -0.13 -4.71 -13.25
N LEU A 74 -1.20 -5.03 -13.96
CA LEU A 74 -1.56 -6.40 -14.28
C LEU A 74 -0.56 -6.94 -15.31
N PRO A 75 0.07 -8.10 -15.04
CA PRO A 75 0.96 -8.70 -16.00
C PRO A 75 0.16 -9.14 -17.23
N GLU A 76 0.77 -9.00 -18.41
CA GLU A 76 0.32 -9.76 -19.58
C GLU A 76 0.36 -11.27 -19.24
N PRO A 77 -0.49 -12.11 -19.86
CA PRO A 77 -0.66 -13.52 -19.46
C PRO A 77 0.64 -14.36 -19.39
N ASP A 78 1.74 -13.90 -19.99
CA ASP A 78 3.06 -14.54 -20.01
C ASP A 78 4.13 -13.84 -19.12
N ASN A 79 3.81 -12.73 -18.44
CA ASN A 79 4.81 -11.78 -17.97
C ASN A 79 4.81 -11.58 -16.44
N GLY A 80 5.27 -12.59 -15.69
CA GLY A 80 5.70 -12.45 -14.29
C GLY A 80 4.61 -12.08 -13.26
N PRO A 81 4.99 -11.88 -11.98
CA PRO A 81 4.06 -11.51 -10.92
C PRO A 81 3.60 -10.04 -11.07
N ALA A 82 2.39 -9.75 -10.58
CA ALA A 82 1.85 -8.40 -10.48
C ALA A 82 2.79 -7.43 -9.76
N ALA A 83 3.09 -6.28 -10.39
CA ALA A 83 3.93 -5.24 -9.81
C ALA A 83 3.09 -4.21 -9.07
N TRP A 84 3.38 -4.01 -7.78
CA TRP A 84 2.65 -3.07 -6.93
C TRP A 84 3.49 -1.84 -6.58
N THR A 85 2.87 -0.67 -6.67
CA THR A 85 3.38 0.57 -6.09
C THR A 85 2.43 1.10 -5.03
N VAL A 86 2.98 1.79 -4.04
CA VAL A 86 2.22 2.48 -3.00
C VAL A 86 2.56 3.95 -3.00
N ARG A 87 1.55 4.78 -2.75
CA ARG A 87 1.71 6.20 -2.48
C ARG A 87 0.81 6.59 -1.32
N ARG A 88 1.36 7.29 -0.33
CA ARG A 88 0.55 7.90 0.74
C ARG A 88 -0.25 9.07 0.18
N ALA A 89 -1.55 9.11 0.47
CA ALA A 89 -2.39 10.24 0.08
C ALA A 89 -2.13 11.45 0.99
N ALA A 90 -2.07 12.64 0.41
CA ALA A 90 -2.03 13.86 1.21
C ALA A 90 -3.40 14.11 1.87
N PRO A 91 -3.46 14.71 3.07
CA PRO A 91 -4.71 15.16 3.65
C PRO A 91 -5.42 16.14 2.67
N GLY A 92 -6.66 15.83 2.31
CA GLY A 92 -7.48 16.64 1.40
C GLY A 92 -7.39 16.28 -0.10
N GLN A 93 -6.76 15.16 -0.46
CA GLN A 93 -6.55 14.76 -1.86
C GLN A 93 -7.63 13.80 -2.42
N PHE A 94 -8.87 13.89 -1.93
CA PHE A 94 -10.00 13.04 -2.35
C PHE A 94 -11.17 13.85 -2.87
#